data_AF-A0A532TXX9-F1
#
_entry.id   AF-A0A532TXX9-F1
#
_cell.length_a   1.000
_cell.length_b   1.000
_cell.length_c   1.000
_cell.angle_alpha   90.00
_cell.angle_beta   90.00
_cell.angle_gamma   90.00
#
_symmetry.space_group_name_H-M   'P 1'
#
loop_
_entity.id
_entity.type
_entity.pdbx_description
1 polymer ?
#
loop_
_entity_poly.entity_id
_entity_poly.type
_entity_poly.pdbx_seq_one_letter_code
_entity_poly.pdbx_strand_id
1 'polypeptide(L)'
;MIARSKRKTKPHKFYALIIILVIIVSIVSIPIVILAFSIFETIKGSSGLPCEELPDIETVRQIIEDHQDLIEEIENTSPGNVWVEINERCDGKGELFIYYDTIYTKNKIKELIGGDTFFGVPYRMFNV
;
A
#
# COMPACT_ATOMS: atom_id res chain seq x y z
N MET A 1 47.14 50.99 -9.77
CA MET A 1 47.09 49.51 -9.71
C MET A 1 46.05 49.10 -8.67
N ILE A 2 44.95 48.47 -9.07
CA ILE A 2 43.88 48.04 -8.16
C ILE A 2 44.22 46.63 -7.66
N ALA A 3 44.50 46.49 -6.36
CA ALA A 3 44.77 45.20 -5.74
C ALA A 3 43.46 44.40 -5.58
N ARG A 4 43.34 43.30 -6.34
CA ARG A 4 42.24 42.33 -6.19
C ARG A 4 42.47 41.49 -4.92
N SER A 5 41.65 41.74 -3.90
CA SER A 5 41.55 40.91 -2.70
C SER A 5 41.04 39.50 -3.04
N LYS A 6 41.93 38.50 -3.00
CA LYS A 6 41.57 37.07 -3.10
C LYS A 6 40.89 36.65 -1.80
N ARG A 7 39.56 36.64 -1.80
CA ARG A 7 38.74 36.13 -0.70
C ARG A 7 38.96 34.61 -0.55
N LYS A 8 39.83 34.18 0.38
CA LYS A 8 40.02 32.75 0.74
C LYS A 8 38.77 32.25 1.47
N THR A 9 37.80 31.71 0.74
CA THR A 9 36.66 30.99 1.33
C THR A 9 37.20 29.68 1.94
N LYS A 10 37.14 29.57 3.27
CA LYS A 10 37.57 28.36 3.99
C LYS A 10 36.70 27.17 3.55
N PRO A 11 37.28 26.01 3.19
CA PRO A 11 36.54 24.87 2.62
C PRO A 11 35.43 24.36 3.53
N HIS A 12 35.58 24.48 4.86
CA HIS A 12 34.53 24.15 5.83
C HIS A 12 33.22 24.95 5.65
N LYS A 13 33.30 26.22 5.25
CA LYS A 13 32.08 27.03 4.98
C LYS A 13 31.37 26.58 3.70
N PHE A 14 32.13 26.04 2.76
CA PHE A 14 31.59 25.49 1.51
C PHE A 14 30.89 24.14 1.75
N TYR A 15 31.51 23.25 2.54
CA TYR A 15 30.85 22.00 2.95
C TYR A 15 29.58 22.23 3.77
N ALA A 16 29.60 23.21 4.69
CA ALA A 16 28.40 23.57 5.45
C ALA A 16 27.24 24.05 4.54
N LEU A 17 27.55 24.83 3.50
CA LEU A 17 26.56 25.27 2.51
C LEU A 17 25.98 24.10 1.70
N ILE A 18 26.81 23.13 1.31
CA ILE A 18 26.35 21.94 0.58
C ILE A 18 25.42 21.10 1.47
N ILE A 19 25.79 20.87 2.73
CA ILE A 19 24.95 20.10 3.67
C ILE A 19 23.60 20.77 3.88
N ILE A 20 23.57 22.10 4.05
CA ILE A 20 22.32 22.86 4.17
C ILE A 20 21.47 22.71 2.91
N LEU A 21 22.07 22.79 1.72
CA LEU A 21 21.36 22.61 0.46
C LEU A 21 20.73 21.21 0.37
N VAL A 22 21.47 20.15 0.72
CA VAL A 22 20.98 18.77 0.73
C VAL A 22 19.81 18.61 1.69
N ILE A 23 19.92 19.16 2.90
CA ILE A 23 18.83 19.11 3.89
C ILE A 23 17.57 19.78 3.35
N ILE A 24 17.71 20.96 2.73
CA ILE A 24 16.57 21.68 2.14
C ILE A 24 15.92 20.85 1.03
N VAL A 25 16.72 20.26 0.13
CA VAL A 25 16.22 19.40 -0.95
C VAL A 25 15.51 18.17 -0.40
N SER A 26 16.05 17.52 0.64
CA SER A 26 15.40 16.39 1.30
C SER A 26 14.08 16.79 1.94
N ILE A 27 14.02 17.90 2.68
CA ILE A 27 12.78 18.37 3.33
C ILE A 27 11.69 18.66 2.29
N VAL A 28 12.05 19.20 1.12
CA VAL A 28 11.07 19.49 0.06
C VAL A 28 10.63 18.23 -0.69
N SER A 29 11.54 17.27 -0.91
CA SER A 29 11.25 16.06 -1.69
C SER A 29 10.47 15.00 -0.91
N ILE A 30 10.73 14.84 0.39
CA ILE A 30 10.03 13.85 1.25
C ILE A 30 8.48 13.99 1.20
N PRO A 31 7.87 15.16 1.43
CA PRO A 31 6.42 15.29 1.40
C PRO A 31 5.83 15.02 0.00
N ILE A 32 6.55 15.36 -1.06
CA ILE A 32 6.15 15.05 -2.45
C ILE A 32 6.09 13.54 -2.66
N VAL A 33 7.09 12.81 -2.18
CA VAL A 33 7.13 11.33 -2.28
C VAL A 33 6.01 10.70 -1.46
N ILE A 34 5.76 11.18 -0.23
CA ILE A 34 4.66 10.68 0.62
C ILE A 34 3.32 10.91 -0.07
N LEU A 35 3.10 12.10 -0.63
CA LEU A 35 1.85 12.42 -1.33
C LEU A 35 1.68 11.54 -2.58
N ALA A 36 2.73 11.41 -3.40
CA ALA A 36 2.72 10.56 -4.59
C ALA A 36 2.42 9.08 -4.24
N PHE A 37 3.01 8.57 -3.17
CA PHE A 37 2.76 7.22 -2.67
C PHE A 37 1.29 7.04 -2.23
N SER A 38 0.74 7.99 -1.48
CA SER A 38 -0.66 7.95 -1.05
C SER A 38 -1.67 7.96 -2.21
N ILE A 39 -1.39 8.74 -3.26
CA ILE A 39 -2.21 8.78 -4.48
C ILE A 39 -2.09 7.46 -5.24
N PHE A 40 -0.88 6.92 -5.37
CA PHE A 40 -0.66 5.64 -6.04
C PHE A 40 -1.41 4.49 -5.37
N GLU A 41 -1.33 4.38 -4.04
CA GLU A 41 -2.10 3.41 -3.25
C GLU A 41 -3.62 3.57 -3.46
N THR A 42 -4.10 4.81 -3.53
CA THR A 42 -5.53 5.09 -3.77
C THR A 42 -5.99 4.68 -5.17
N ILE A 43 -5.16 4.91 -6.19
CA ILE A 43 -5.46 4.53 -7.58
C ILE A 43 -5.38 3.01 -7.76
N LYS A 44 -4.37 2.37 -7.17
CA LYS A 44 -4.21 0.90 -7.18
C LYS A 44 -5.40 0.23 -6.49
N GLY A 45 -5.92 0.82 -5.42
CA GLY A 45 -7.10 0.31 -4.71
C GLY A 45 -8.44 0.50 -5.44
N SER A 46 -8.55 1.43 -6.39
CA SER A 46 -9.83 1.80 -7.02
C SER A 46 -10.12 1.13 -8.36
N SER A 47 -9.09 0.63 -9.05
CA SER A 47 -9.25 -0.12 -10.30
C SER A 47 -9.19 -1.62 -10.02
N GLY A 48 -10.35 -2.29 -10.09
CA GLY A 48 -10.39 -3.75 -10.01
C GLY A 48 -9.67 -4.39 -11.20
N LEU A 49 -9.11 -5.59 -10.99
CA LEU A 49 -8.46 -6.34 -12.07
C LEU A 49 -9.45 -6.65 -13.21
N PRO A 50 -8.98 -6.68 -14.46
CA PRO A 50 -9.78 -7.10 -15.60
C PRO A 50 -10.20 -8.58 -15.46
N CYS A 51 -11.32 -8.96 -16.08
CA CYS A 51 -11.90 -10.30 -15.97
C CYS A 51 -10.95 -11.42 -16.42
N GLU A 52 -10.06 -11.13 -17.37
CA GLU A 52 -9.09 -12.07 -17.91
C GLU A 52 -8.08 -12.50 -16.83
N GLU A 53 -7.74 -11.60 -15.92
CA GLU A 53 -6.77 -11.80 -14.84
C GLU A 53 -7.39 -12.40 -13.57
N LEU A 54 -8.72 -12.45 -13.48
CA LEU A 54 -9.38 -13.10 -12.36
C LEU A 54 -9.27 -14.64 -12.44
N PRO A 55 -8.98 -15.31 -11.31
CA PRO A 55 -9.01 -16.76 -11.23
C PRO A 55 -10.43 -17.31 -11.35
N ASP A 56 -10.51 -18.60 -11.67
CA ASP A 56 -11.76 -19.35 -11.67
C ASP A 56 -12.36 -19.42 -10.25
N ILE A 57 -13.68 -19.33 -10.15
CA ILE A 57 -14.41 -19.27 -8.88
C ILE A 57 -14.20 -20.52 -8.03
N GLU A 58 -14.02 -21.68 -8.66
CA GLU A 58 -13.76 -22.92 -7.94
C GLU A 58 -12.33 -22.93 -7.37
N THR A 59 -11.37 -22.31 -8.06
CA THR A 59 -10.01 -22.11 -7.53
C THR A 59 -10.04 -21.17 -6.33
N VAL A 60 -10.82 -20.08 -6.40
CA VAL A 60 -11.00 -19.15 -5.28
C VAL A 60 -11.59 -19.87 -4.07
N ARG A 61 -12.65 -20.65 -4.27
CA ARG A 61 -13.31 -21.41 -3.21
C ARG A 61 -12.36 -22.42 -2.55
N GLN A 62 -11.59 -23.16 -3.34
CA GLN A 62 -10.61 -24.11 -2.83
C GLN A 62 -9.53 -23.43 -1.98
N ILE A 63 -8.96 -22.32 -2.45
CA ILE A 63 -7.93 -21.58 -1.70
C ILE A 63 -8.48 -21.06 -0.37
N ILE A 64 -9.74 -20.62 -0.33
CA ILE A 64 -10.38 -20.16 0.91
C ILE A 64 -10.61 -21.33 1.86
N GLU A 65 -11.12 -22.46 1.35
CA GLU A 65 -11.32 -23.67 2.16
C GLU A 65 -10.00 -24.20 2.73
N ASP A 66 -8.92 -24.17 1.96
CA ASP A 66 -7.59 -24.61 2.37
C ASP A 66 -6.94 -23.68 3.41
N HIS A 67 -7.36 -22.41 3.46
CA HIS A 67 -6.83 -21.36 4.34
C HIS A 67 -7.90 -20.74 5.24
N GLN A 68 -8.89 -21.54 5.63
CA GLN A 68 -10.02 -21.12 6.44
C GLN A 68 -9.59 -20.60 7.82
N ASP A 69 -8.48 -21.11 8.35
CA ASP A 69 -7.86 -20.65 9.60
C ASP A 69 -7.48 -19.17 9.55
N LEU A 70 -6.89 -18.72 8.43
CA LEU A 70 -6.56 -17.30 8.25
C LEU A 70 -7.80 -16.44 8.02
N ILE A 71 -8.83 -16.98 7.35
CA ILE A 71 -10.12 -16.29 7.22
C ILE A 71 -10.73 -16.03 8.60
N GLU A 72 -10.76 -17.05 9.46
CA GLU A 72 -11.24 -16.91 10.82
C GLU A 72 -10.41 -15.89 11.62
N GLU A 73 -9.08 -15.86 11.46
CA GLU A 73 -8.22 -14.87 12.11
C GLU A 73 -8.51 -13.44 11.62
N ILE A 74 -8.75 -13.27 10.31
CA ILE A 74 -9.15 -12.00 9.70
C ILE A 74 -10.48 -11.53 10.31
N GLU A 75 -11.52 -12.37 10.32
CA GLU A 75 -12.83 -12.04 10.87
C GLU A 75 -12.77 -11.75 12.38
N ASN A 76 -11.89 -12.44 13.11
CA ASN A 76 -11.64 -12.20 14.53
C ASN A 76 -10.84 -10.91 14.81
N THR A 77 -10.40 -10.17 13.79
CA THR A 77 -9.75 -8.88 13.97
C THR A 77 -10.72 -7.84 14.56
N SER A 78 -11.99 -7.87 14.17
CA SER A 78 -13.09 -7.14 14.79
C SER A 78 -14.36 -8.00 14.68
N PRO A 79 -14.60 -8.91 15.65
CA PRO A 79 -15.68 -9.88 15.56
C PRO A 79 -17.04 -9.23 15.31
N GLY A 80 -17.74 -9.67 14.27
CA GLY A 80 -19.04 -9.13 13.85
C GLY A 80 -19.00 -7.85 13.02
N ASN A 81 -17.83 -7.25 12.82
CA ASN A 81 -17.63 -6.06 11.97
C ASN A 81 -16.66 -6.30 10.81
N VAL A 82 -16.01 -7.48 10.78
CA VAL A 82 -15.19 -7.95 9.66
C VAL A 82 -15.78 -9.25 9.17
N TRP A 83 -15.92 -9.37 7.86
CA TRP A 83 -16.31 -10.62 7.20
C TRP A 83 -15.67 -10.69 5.82
N VAL A 84 -15.49 -11.92 5.33
CA VAL A 84 -14.91 -12.20 4.02
C VAL A 84 -15.96 -12.83 3.11
N GLU A 85 -16.05 -12.35 1.88
CA GLU A 85 -16.98 -12.88 0.88
C GLU A 85 -16.25 -13.24 -0.42
N ILE A 86 -16.67 -14.34 -1.03
CA ILE A 86 -16.31 -14.64 -2.41
C ILE A 86 -17.23 -13.81 -3.32
N ASN A 87 -16.63 -13.01 -4.18
CA ASN A 87 -17.36 -12.25 -5.18
C ASN A 87 -17.05 -12.77 -6.59
N GLU A 88 -18.05 -13.39 -7.22
CA GLU A 88 -18.04 -13.70 -8.65
C GLU A 88 -18.39 -12.42 -9.44
N ARG A 89 -17.43 -11.89 -10.20
CA ARG A 89 -17.62 -10.65 -11.00
C ARG A 89 -17.85 -10.94 -12.47
N CYS A 90 -17.21 -11.98 -12.98
CA CYS A 90 -17.16 -12.32 -14.39
C CYS A 90 -17.52 -13.80 -14.50
N ASP A 91 -18.36 -14.20 -15.45
CA ASP A 91 -18.89 -15.58 -15.56
C ASP A 91 -17.90 -16.68 -15.13
N GLY A 92 -18.09 -17.26 -13.94
CA GLY A 92 -17.25 -18.32 -13.37
C GLY A 92 -15.90 -17.90 -12.80
N LYS A 93 -15.63 -16.60 -12.64
CA LYS A 93 -14.38 -16.02 -12.16
C LYS A 93 -14.63 -14.98 -11.08
N GLY A 94 -13.74 -14.96 -10.09
CA GLY A 94 -13.96 -14.17 -8.90
C GLY A 94 -12.72 -13.72 -8.17
N GLU A 95 -12.99 -13.06 -7.05
CA GLU A 95 -12.00 -12.53 -6.14
C GLU A 95 -12.60 -12.46 -4.73
N LEU A 96 -11.79 -12.04 -3.77
CA LEU A 96 -12.22 -11.89 -2.39
C LEU A 96 -12.62 -10.45 -2.07
N PHE A 97 -13.75 -10.28 -1.39
CA PHE A 97 -14.13 -9.04 -0.75
C PHE A 97 -13.90 -9.18 0.75
N ILE A 98 -13.26 -8.17 1.35
CA ILE A 98 -13.02 -8.11 2.79
C ILE A 98 -13.63 -6.82 3.31
N TYR A 99 -14.64 -6.96 4.16
CA TYR A 99 -15.32 -5.82 4.76
C TYR A 99 -14.70 -5.50 6.12
N TYR A 100 -14.58 -4.22 6.45
CA TYR A 100 -13.94 -3.77 7.69
C TYR A 100 -14.58 -2.49 8.24
N ASP A 101 -14.40 -2.24 9.54
CA ASP A 101 -14.98 -1.10 10.28
C ASP A 101 -14.06 0.12 10.40
N THR A 102 -12.75 -0.10 10.51
CA THR A 102 -11.78 0.98 10.77
C THR A 102 -10.50 0.84 9.95
N ILE A 103 -9.79 1.95 9.77
CA ILE A 103 -8.45 1.94 9.16
C ILE A 103 -7.47 1.08 9.97
N TYR A 104 -7.62 1.03 11.29
CA TYR A 104 -6.79 0.17 12.14
C TYR A 104 -7.02 -1.32 11.81
N THR A 105 -8.28 -1.74 11.77
CA THR A 105 -8.70 -3.09 11.36
C THR A 105 -8.18 -3.43 9.97
N LYS A 106 -8.35 -2.53 9.00
CA LYS A 106 -7.82 -2.69 7.64
C LYS A 106 -6.32 -2.99 7.64
N ASN A 107 -5.53 -2.23 8.40
CA ASN A 107 -4.08 -2.40 8.44
C ASN A 107 -3.69 -3.73 9.08
N LYS A 108 -4.36 -4.11 10.18
CA LYS A 108 -4.13 -5.40 10.82
C LYS A 108 -4.46 -6.57 9.90
N ILE A 109 -5.56 -6.51 9.14
CA ILE A 109 -5.89 -7.51 8.12
C ILE A 109 -4.81 -7.59 7.04
N LYS A 110 -4.31 -6.45 6.55
CA LYS A 110 -3.20 -6.43 5.57
C LYS A 110 -1.92 -7.07 6.13
N GLU A 111 -1.63 -6.85 7.40
CA GLU A 111 -0.49 -7.49 8.08
C GLU A 111 -0.66 -9.01 8.19
N LEU A 112 -1.88 -9.49 8.50
CA LEU A 112 -2.21 -10.92 8.54
C LEU A 112 -2.05 -11.59 7.17
N ILE A 113 -2.54 -10.96 6.11
CA ILE A 113 -2.43 -11.47 4.74
C ILE A 113 -0.96 -11.44 4.26
N GLY A 114 -0.19 -10.43 4.67
CA GLY A 114 1.22 -10.32 4.36
C GLY A 114 1.54 -10.03 2.88
N GLY A 115 0.55 -9.61 2.09
CA GLY A 115 0.71 -9.39 0.64
C GLY A 115 -0.45 -8.65 -0.03
N ASP A 116 -0.27 -8.42 -1.34
CA ASP A 116 -1.27 -7.78 -2.22
C ASP A 116 -2.36 -8.76 -2.69
N THR A 117 -2.19 -10.07 -2.44
CA THR A 117 -3.15 -11.14 -2.78
C THR A 117 -3.30 -12.09 -1.59
N PHE A 118 -4.44 -12.78 -1.51
CA PHE A 118 -4.70 -13.85 -0.56
C PHE A 118 -4.34 -15.18 -1.24
N PHE A 119 -3.11 -15.67 -1.02
CA PHE A 119 -2.59 -16.89 -1.67
C PHE A 119 -2.74 -16.90 -3.20
N GLY A 120 -2.52 -15.75 -3.84
CA GLY A 120 -2.68 -15.59 -5.30
C GLY A 120 -4.07 -15.17 -5.74
N VAL A 121 -5.08 -15.21 -4.86
CA VAL A 121 -6.42 -14.66 -5.12
C VAL A 121 -6.39 -13.14 -4.90
N PRO A 122 -6.78 -12.33 -5.89
CA PRO A 122 -6.92 -10.90 -5.68
C PRO A 122 -7.99 -10.62 -4.63
N TYR A 123 -7.80 -9.58 -3.82
CA TYR A 123 -8.82 -9.14 -2.88
C TYR A 123 -9.04 -7.63 -2.93
N ARG A 124 -10.24 -7.21 -2.57
CA ARG A 124 -10.62 -5.81 -2.38
C ARG A 124 -11.19 -5.62 -1.00
N MET A 125 -10.92 -4.45 -0.43
CA MET A 125 -11.36 -4.13 0.93
C MET A 125 -12.35 -2.97 0.92
N PHE A 126 -13.46 -3.13 1.65
CA PHE A 126 -14.54 -2.16 1.71
C PHE A 126 -14.76 -1.71 3.17
N ASN A 127 -14.80 -0.40 3.37
CA ASN A 127 -15.16 0.16 4.67
C ASN A 127 -16.68 0.20 4.80
N VAL A 128 -17.22 -0.29 5.90
CA VAL A 128 -18.67 -0.35 6.19
C VAL A 128 -19.06 0.34 7.48
#